data_AF-A0A847TPF2-F1
#
_entry.id   AF-A0A847TPF2-F1
#
_cell.length_a   1.000
_cell.length_b   1.000
_cell.length_c   1.000
_cell.angle_alpha   90.00
_cell.angle_beta   90.00
_cell.angle_gamma   90.00
#
_symmetry.space_group_name_H-M   'P 1'
#
loop_
_entity.id
_entity.type
_entity.pdbx_description
1 polymer ?
#
loop_
_entity_poly.entity_id
_entity_poly.type
_entity_poly.pdbx_seq_one_letter_code
_entity_poly.pdbx_strand_id
1 'polypeptide(L)'
;MTDDLPEGIVELAKAYIESHDGDDTTDDEIGVEENLEYWQEQVEEFEEGTPMYEMAVEERDNHRERYNKISEQDERRSELREELLTRASSEFAPQGDWMNETVISALTHAIIGQQRDRFLIGDYSLPGDADELSKREMVTVAKNIHAVAEDTVASNGSLDEVWEMMSTDKRYPITKILAEEKELVSSGDISAQLDDDETDNPGANLRYVLNSAEYYPYYREDGDWRLSLLGEFAWRTRGPDNVENDESSHDNEETDQQSSLDELDNGGDSDE
;
A
#
# COMPACT_ATOMS: atom_id res chain seq x y z
N MET A 1 -19.27 15.43 -18.16
CA MET A 1 -19.51 14.62 -19.38
C MET A 1 -18.66 13.38 -19.19
N THR A 2 -19.21 12.17 -19.22
CA THR A 2 -18.38 10.95 -19.15
C THR A 2 -17.63 10.84 -20.47
N ASP A 3 -16.36 11.23 -20.49
CA ASP A 3 -15.47 10.83 -21.59
C ASP A 3 -15.41 9.30 -21.56
N ASP A 4 -15.89 8.68 -22.64
CA ASP A 4 -15.91 7.22 -22.77
C ASP A 4 -14.53 6.67 -22.39
N LEU A 5 -14.52 5.70 -21.46
CA LEU A 5 -13.29 5.05 -21.04
C LEU A 5 -12.68 4.29 -22.24
N PRO A 6 -11.34 4.32 -22.41
CA PRO A 6 -10.71 3.59 -23.51
C PRO A 6 -10.95 2.08 -23.42
N GLU A 7 -11.37 1.46 -24.53
CA GLU A 7 -11.62 0.01 -24.60
C GLU A 7 -10.33 -0.84 -24.51
N GLY A 8 -9.20 -0.32 -24.99
CA GLY A 8 -7.91 -1.02 -25.03
C GLY A 8 -7.07 -0.73 -23.80
N ILE A 9 -6.45 -1.75 -23.20
CA ILE A 9 -5.64 -1.59 -21.97
C ILE A 9 -4.47 -0.63 -22.14
N VAL A 10 -3.84 -0.62 -23.32
CA VAL A 10 -2.73 0.31 -23.63
C VAL A 10 -3.21 1.75 -23.68
N GLU A 11 -4.37 2.01 -24.29
CA GLU A 11 -4.92 3.37 -24.37
C GLU A 11 -5.48 3.84 -23.03
N LEU A 12 -6.04 2.93 -22.23
CA LEU A 12 -6.44 3.21 -20.85
C LEU A 12 -5.23 3.59 -19.99
N ALA A 13 -4.14 2.82 -20.08
CA ALA A 13 -2.91 3.09 -19.35
C ALA A 13 -2.29 4.44 -19.74
N LYS A 14 -2.27 4.78 -21.04
CA LYS A 14 -1.81 6.10 -21.49
C LYS A 14 -2.68 7.22 -20.94
N ALA A 15 -4.01 7.12 -21.07
CA ALA A 15 -4.93 8.13 -20.55
C ALA A 15 -4.75 8.32 -19.03
N TYR A 16 -4.53 7.24 -18.28
CA TYR A 16 -4.23 7.30 -16.86
C TYR A 16 -2.93 8.06 -16.58
N ILE A 17 -1.81 7.71 -17.22
CA ILE A 17 -0.54 8.42 -17.01
C ILE A 17 -0.63 9.89 -17.45
N GLU A 18 -1.20 10.17 -18.63
CA GLU A 18 -1.38 11.52 -19.15
C GLU A 18 -2.24 12.40 -18.24
N SER A 19 -3.21 11.81 -17.53
CA SER A 19 -4.01 12.53 -16.52
C SER A 19 -3.18 13.02 -15.33
N HIS A 20 -1.99 12.44 -15.09
CA HIS A 20 -1.04 12.85 -14.06
C HIS A 20 0.05 13.80 -14.59
N ASP A 21 0.32 13.79 -15.91
CA ASP A 21 1.34 14.64 -16.55
C ASP A 21 0.83 16.08 -16.85
N GLY A 22 -0.47 16.33 -16.73
CA GLY A 22 -1.05 17.65 -16.90
C GLY A 22 -0.83 18.57 -15.70
N ASP A 23 0.20 19.42 -15.78
CA ASP A 23 0.47 20.67 -15.03
C ASP A 23 -0.07 20.73 -13.58
N ASP A 24 0.81 20.63 -12.58
CA ASP A 24 0.86 21.39 -11.29
C ASP A 24 -0.47 21.91 -10.66
N THR A 25 -1.62 21.25 -10.83
CA THR A 25 -2.90 21.69 -10.24
C THR A 25 -3.09 21.16 -8.82
N THR A 26 -2.41 20.09 -8.44
CA THR A 26 -2.51 19.48 -7.11
C THR A 26 -1.85 20.34 -6.03
N ASP A 27 -0.84 21.14 -6.39
CA ASP A 27 -0.10 22.00 -5.44
C ASP A 27 -0.91 23.22 -4.94
N ASP A 28 -2.15 23.41 -5.41
CA ASP A 28 -2.98 24.55 -5.05
C ASP A 28 -4.44 24.16 -4.72
N GLU A 29 -4.79 22.87 -4.52
CA GLU A 29 -6.18 22.48 -4.18
C GLU A 29 -6.61 23.06 -2.83
N ILE A 30 -5.81 22.87 -1.79
CA ILE A 30 -6.04 23.45 -0.46
C ILE A 30 -6.06 24.98 -0.55
N GLY A 31 -5.13 25.58 -1.31
CA GLY A 31 -5.10 27.02 -1.52
C GLY A 31 -6.35 27.54 -2.25
N VAL A 32 -6.86 26.81 -3.24
CA VAL A 32 -8.08 27.15 -3.98
C VAL A 32 -9.32 26.99 -3.11
N GLU A 33 -9.40 25.95 -2.29
CA GLU A 33 -10.50 25.71 -1.35
C GLU A 33 -10.55 26.80 -0.26
N GLU A 34 -9.42 27.08 0.39
CA GLU A 34 -9.31 28.14 1.41
C GLU A 34 -9.68 29.52 0.84
N ASN A 35 -9.22 29.86 -0.37
CA ASN A 35 -9.59 31.12 -1.00
C ASN A 35 -11.07 31.14 -1.44
N LEU A 36 -11.62 30.00 -1.87
CA LEU A 36 -13.04 29.90 -2.22
C LEU A 36 -13.93 30.14 -0.99
N GLU A 37 -13.57 29.57 0.18
CA GLU A 37 -14.25 29.81 1.45
C GLU A 37 -14.12 31.29 1.85
N TYR A 38 -12.91 31.85 1.82
CA TYR A 38 -12.68 33.27 2.12
C TYR A 38 -13.56 34.21 1.28
N TRP A 39 -13.58 34.03 -0.04
CA TRP A 39 -14.37 34.91 -0.91
C TRP A 39 -15.88 34.68 -0.78
N GLN A 40 -16.33 33.47 -0.39
CA GLN A 40 -17.73 33.24 -0.03
C GLN A 40 -18.13 34.07 1.19
N GLU A 41 -17.31 34.10 2.24
CA GLU A 41 -17.55 34.93 3.43
C GLU A 41 -17.60 36.43 3.07
N GLN A 42 -16.69 36.90 2.21
CA GLN A 42 -16.66 38.31 1.80
C GLN A 42 -17.90 38.72 0.98
N VAL A 43 -18.45 37.83 0.15
CA VAL A 43 -19.72 38.08 -0.55
C VAL A 43 -20.90 38.23 0.43
N GLU A 44 -20.86 37.52 1.56
CA GLU A 44 -21.89 37.64 2.61
C GLU A 44 -21.73 38.90 3.47
N GLU A 45 -20.50 39.41 3.64
CA GLU A 45 -20.22 40.63 4.41
C GLU A 45 -20.53 41.94 3.66
N PHE A 46 -20.25 42.00 2.35
CA PHE A 46 -20.45 43.24 1.58
C PHE A 46 -21.90 43.43 1.13
N GLU A 47 -22.37 44.68 1.13
CA GLU A 47 -23.69 45.02 0.60
C GLU A 47 -23.71 44.85 -0.93
N GLU A 48 -24.76 44.18 -1.44
CA GLU A 48 -24.97 43.92 -2.86
C GLU A 48 -24.93 45.23 -3.67
N GLY A 49 -24.20 45.22 -4.79
CA GLY A 49 -24.03 46.37 -5.68
C GLY A 49 -22.97 47.37 -5.24
N THR A 50 -22.21 47.07 -4.17
CA THR A 50 -20.96 47.82 -3.87
C THR A 50 -19.80 47.30 -4.73
N PRO A 51 -18.79 48.15 -5.03
CA PRO A 51 -17.61 47.70 -5.76
C PRO A 51 -16.86 46.53 -5.09
N MET A 52 -16.91 46.45 -3.76
CA MET A 52 -16.29 45.35 -3.00
C MET A 52 -17.10 44.05 -3.11
N TYR A 53 -18.44 44.14 -3.12
CA TYR A 53 -19.30 42.98 -3.40
C TYR A 53 -19.06 42.43 -4.81
N GLU A 54 -19.00 43.30 -5.82
CA GLU A 54 -18.73 42.90 -7.21
C GLU A 54 -17.37 42.20 -7.35
N MET A 55 -16.33 42.75 -6.70
CA MET A 55 -15.00 42.13 -6.63
C MET A 55 -15.03 40.76 -5.95
N ALA A 56 -15.70 40.64 -4.79
CA ALA A 56 -15.77 39.38 -4.06
C ALA A 56 -16.52 38.29 -4.85
N VAL A 57 -17.58 38.66 -5.59
CA VAL A 57 -18.30 37.75 -6.48
C VAL A 57 -17.41 37.26 -7.63
N GLU A 58 -16.67 38.17 -8.27
CA GLU A 58 -15.76 37.83 -9.37
C GLU A 58 -14.67 36.84 -8.90
N GLU A 59 -14.01 37.14 -7.79
CA GLU A 59 -12.95 36.28 -7.24
C GLU A 59 -13.50 34.92 -6.78
N ARG A 60 -14.65 34.89 -6.09
CA ARG A 60 -15.33 33.65 -5.71
C ARG A 60 -15.61 32.77 -6.93
N ASP A 61 -16.13 33.35 -8.01
CA ASP A 61 -16.50 32.59 -9.21
C ASP A 61 -15.27 32.05 -9.95
N ASN A 62 -14.17 32.81 -9.98
CA ASN A 62 -12.87 32.36 -10.49
C ASN A 62 -12.32 31.17 -9.67
N HIS A 63 -12.29 31.29 -8.33
CA HIS A 63 -11.86 30.20 -7.46
C HIS A 63 -12.77 28.96 -7.57
N ARG A 64 -14.08 29.16 -7.73
CA ARG A 64 -15.03 28.05 -7.96
C ARG A 64 -14.77 27.34 -9.29
N GLU A 65 -14.49 28.08 -10.36
CA GLU A 65 -14.15 27.48 -11.66
C GLU A 65 -12.86 26.66 -11.57
N ARG A 66 -11.84 27.17 -10.87
CA ARG A 66 -10.59 26.44 -10.62
C ARG A 66 -10.84 25.18 -9.79
N TYR A 67 -11.61 25.27 -8.71
CA TYR A 67 -11.97 24.13 -7.87
C TYR A 67 -12.71 23.05 -8.67
N ASN A 68 -13.73 23.43 -9.44
CA ASN A 68 -14.48 22.48 -10.27
C ASN A 68 -13.56 21.76 -11.28
N LYS A 69 -12.61 22.48 -11.87
CA LYS A 69 -11.65 21.88 -12.81
C LYS A 69 -10.72 20.86 -12.12
N ILE A 70 -10.27 21.14 -10.90
CA ILE A 70 -9.46 20.21 -10.10
C ILE A 70 -10.31 18.97 -9.76
N SER A 71 -11.51 19.18 -9.23
CA SER A 71 -12.43 18.09 -8.88
C SER A 71 -12.79 17.21 -10.08
N GLU A 72 -13.06 17.79 -11.26
CA GLU A 72 -13.32 17.02 -12.49
C GLU A 72 -12.08 16.20 -12.93
N GLN A 73 -10.87 16.74 -12.75
CA GLN A 73 -9.63 16.02 -13.04
C GLN A 73 -9.41 14.85 -12.07
N ASP A 74 -9.67 15.04 -10.78
CA ASP A 74 -9.48 13.99 -9.77
C ASP A 74 -10.55 12.90 -9.84
N GLU A 75 -11.79 13.26 -10.17
CA GLU A 75 -12.83 12.30 -10.56
C GLU A 75 -12.34 11.46 -11.76
N ARG A 76 -11.84 12.12 -12.81
CA ARG A 76 -11.35 11.42 -14.00
C ARG A 76 -10.15 10.51 -13.71
N ARG A 77 -9.20 10.96 -12.89
CA ARG A 77 -8.06 10.14 -12.45
C ARG A 77 -8.53 8.91 -11.67
N SER A 78 -9.50 9.10 -10.79
CA SER A 78 -10.08 8.03 -9.98
C SER A 78 -10.80 7.00 -10.84
N GLU A 79 -11.63 7.43 -11.79
CA GLU A 79 -12.29 6.55 -12.77
C GLU A 79 -11.29 5.73 -13.59
N LEU A 80 -10.26 6.39 -14.15
CA LEU A 80 -9.22 5.72 -14.93
C LEU A 80 -8.44 4.71 -14.10
N ARG A 81 -8.11 5.07 -12.84
CA ARG A 81 -7.42 4.18 -11.90
C ARG A 81 -8.27 2.96 -11.57
N GLU A 82 -9.54 3.16 -11.24
CA GLU A 82 -10.46 2.08 -10.87
C GLU A 82 -10.70 1.12 -12.03
N GLU A 83 -10.91 1.64 -13.24
CA GLU A 83 -11.06 0.81 -14.45
C GLU A 83 -9.78 0.02 -14.75
N LEU A 84 -8.61 0.66 -14.66
CA LEU A 84 -7.32 0.00 -14.89
C LEU A 84 -7.10 -1.17 -13.93
N LEU A 85 -7.40 -0.97 -12.64
CA LEU A 85 -7.25 -2.00 -11.60
C LEU A 85 -8.32 -3.09 -11.72
N THR A 86 -9.57 -2.74 -12.04
CA THR A 86 -10.66 -3.69 -12.28
C THR A 86 -10.36 -4.62 -13.47
N ARG A 87 -9.79 -4.07 -14.54
CA ARG A 87 -9.33 -4.90 -15.67
C ARG A 87 -8.12 -5.73 -15.29
N ALA A 88 -7.16 -5.16 -14.56
CA ALA A 88 -6.01 -5.93 -14.10
C ALA A 88 -6.41 -7.10 -13.19
N SER A 89 -7.42 -6.93 -12.32
CA SER A 89 -7.88 -7.97 -11.41
C SER A 89 -8.56 -9.16 -12.11
N SER A 90 -9.08 -8.97 -13.32
CA SER A 90 -9.88 -9.98 -14.03
C SER A 90 -9.28 -10.46 -15.36
N GLU A 91 -8.51 -9.62 -16.04
CA GLU A 91 -8.04 -9.84 -17.42
C GLU A 91 -6.52 -9.95 -17.54
N PHE A 92 -5.74 -9.56 -16.51
CA PHE A 92 -4.28 -9.53 -16.62
C PHE A 92 -3.72 -10.91 -16.98
N ALA A 93 -2.81 -10.93 -17.95
CA ALA A 93 -2.01 -12.08 -18.31
C ALA A 93 -0.58 -11.61 -18.66
N PRO A 94 0.49 -12.34 -18.30
CA PRO A 94 1.86 -11.91 -18.58
C PRO A 94 2.27 -12.16 -20.04
N GLN A 95 1.54 -11.56 -20.97
CA GLN A 95 1.74 -11.63 -22.42
C GLN A 95 0.98 -10.51 -23.14
N GLY A 96 1.34 -10.26 -24.40
CA GLY A 96 0.63 -9.31 -25.26
C GLY A 96 0.64 -7.89 -24.71
N ASP A 97 -0.50 -7.20 -24.82
CA ASP A 97 -0.62 -5.78 -24.44
C ASP A 97 -0.34 -5.50 -22.97
N TRP A 98 -0.53 -6.48 -22.08
CA TRP A 98 -0.22 -6.36 -20.66
C TRP A 98 1.28 -6.26 -20.36
N MET A 99 2.14 -6.69 -21.28
CA MET A 99 3.59 -6.57 -21.19
C MET A 99 4.12 -5.28 -21.83
N ASN A 100 3.22 -4.40 -22.28
CA ASN A 100 3.61 -3.07 -22.73
C ASN A 100 4.12 -2.24 -21.54
N GLU A 101 5.26 -1.57 -21.72
CA GLU A 101 5.91 -0.74 -20.69
C GLU A 101 4.98 0.32 -20.11
N THR A 102 4.13 0.96 -20.93
CA THR A 102 3.16 1.94 -20.47
C THR A 102 2.10 1.32 -19.56
N VAL A 103 1.64 0.10 -19.87
CA VAL A 103 0.67 -0.62 -19.03
C VAL A 103 1.30 -1.00 -17.69
N ILE A 104 2.54 -1.48 -17.70
CA ILE A 104 3.27 -1.81 -16.47
C ILE A 104 3.46 -0.56 -15.60
N SER A 105 3.91 0.55 -16.19
CA SER A 105 4.11 1.83 -15.50
C SER A 105 2.82 2.37 -14.90
N ALA A 106 1.73 2.34 -15.66
CA ALA A 106 0.40 2.73 -15.18
C ALA A 106 -0.05 1.87 -13.99
N LEU A 107 0.13 0.55 -14.06
CA LEU A 107 -0.28 -0.36 -12.99
C LEU A 107 0.57 -0.21 -11.73
N THR A 108 1.90 -0.11 -11.84
CA THR A 108 2.72 0.12 -10.64
C THR A 108 2.40 1.48 -10.02
N HIS A 109 2.11 2.50 -10.83
CA HIS A 109 1.67 3.78 -10.31
C HIS A 109 0.30 3.69 -9.62
N ALA A 110 -0.67 3.00 -10.22
CA ALA A 110 -1.99 2.82 -9.64
C ALA A 110 -1.95 2.03 -8.31
N ILE A 111 -1.06 1.04 -8.19
CA ILE A 111 -0.98 0.14 -7.03
C ILE A 111 -0.10 0.73 -5.91
N ILE A 112 1.09 1.23 -6.24
CA ILE A 112 2.09 1.71 -5.25
C ILE A 112 2.52 3.16 -5.49
N GLY A 113 1.80 3.96 -6.26
CA GLY A 113 2.13 5.38 -6.49
C GLY A 113 3.50 5.64 -7.11
N GLN A 114 4.10 4.63 -7.75
CA GLN A 114 5.41 4.75 -8.41
C GLN A 114 5.36 4.18 -9.82
N GLN A 115 5.70 5.01 -10.80
CA GLN A 115 5.89 4.59 -12.18
C GLN A 115 7.16 3.74 -12.29
N ARG A 116 7.01 2.51 -12.79
CA ARG A 116 8.12 1.58 -13.03
C ARG A 116 7.89 0.86 -14.35
N ASP A 117 8.97 0.54 -15.03
CA ASP A 117 8.98 -0.19 -16.30
C ASP A 117 8.83 -1.70 -16.14
N ARG A 118 8.79 -2.21 -14.90
CA ARG A 118 8.78 -3.65 -14.62
C ARG A 118 7.96 -4.08 -13.41
N PHE A 119 7.44 -5.31 -13.49
CA PHE A 119 6.94 -6.06 -12.34
C PHE A 119 8.00 -7.02 -11.83
N LEU A 120 8.13 -7.10 -10.51
CA LEU A 120 8.98 -8.07 -9.82
C LEU A 120 8.08 -9.02 -9.04
N ILE A 121 8.13 -10.32 -9.35
CA ILE A 121 7.27 -11.34 -8.72
C ILE A 121 8.04 -12.66 -8.62
N GLY A 122 8.32 -13.12 -7.40
CA GLY A 122 9.03 -14.38 -7.18
C GLY A 122 10.43 -14.36 -7.80
N ASP A 123 10.65 -15.13 -8.85
CA ASP A 123 11.94 -15.18 -9.56
C ASP A 123 11.88 -14.47 -10.93
N TYR A 124 10.84 -13.67 -11.21
CA TYR A 124 10.60 -13.07 -12.55
C TYR A 124 10.57 -11.54 -12.52
N SER A 125 11.24 -10.95 -13.51
CA SER A 125 11.23 -9.54 -13.87
C SER A 125 10.52 -9.35 -15.21
N LEU A 126 9.29 -8.83 -15.18
CA LEU A 126 8.47 -8.63 -16.38
C LEU A 126 8.56 -7.19 -16.85
N PRO A 127 8.67 -6.92 -18.17
CA PRO A 127 8.40 -7.85 -19.26
C PRO A 127 9.59 -8.71 -19.69
N GLY A 128 10.79 -8.50 -19.14
CA GLY A 128 12.04 -9.17 -19.55
C GLY A 128 11.95 -10.69 -19.63
N ASP A 129 11.31 -11.32 -18.64
CA ASP A 129 11.20 -12.78 -18.53
C ASP A 129 9.91 -13.36 -19.12
N ALA A 130 9.06 -12.53 -19.74
CA ALA A 130 7.71 -12.94 -20.16
C ALA A 130 7.71 -14.14 -21.13
N ASP A 131 8.69 -14.19 -22.05
CA ASP A 131 8.83 -15.25 -23.04
C ASP A 131 9.39 -16.57 -22.46
N GLU A 132 9.96 -16.52 -21.25
CA GLU A 132 10.54 -17.69 -20.57
C GLU A 132 9.54 -18.40 -19.66
N LEU A 133 8.42 -17.75 -19.34
CA LEU A 133 7.37 -18.30 -18.49
C LEU A 133 6.70 -19.51 -19.13
N SER A 134 6.73 -20.64 -18.43
CA SER A 134 5.80 -21.74 -18.69
C SER A 134 4.37 -21.32 -18.36
N LYS A 135 3.38 -22.04 -18.92
CA LYS A 135 1.96 -21.80 -18.62
C LYS A 135 1.62 -21.83 -17.13
N ARG A 136 2.33 -22.64 -16.33
CA ARG A 136 2.12 -22.70 -14.88
C ARG A 136 2.61 -21.43 -14.22
N GLU A 137 3.78 -20.94 -14.62
CA GLU A 137 4.39 -19.72 -14.07
C GLU A 137 3.59 -18.50 -14.49
N MET A 138 3.07 -18.47 -15.72
CA MET A 138 2.13 -17.43 -16.17
C MET A 138 0.89 -17.33 -15.27
N VAL A 139 0.31 -18.46 -14.86
CA VAL A 139 -0.83 -18.48 -13.93
C VAL A 139 -0.44 -17.92 -12.56
N THR A 140 0.73 -18.30 -12.04
CA THR A 140 1.21 -17.80 -10.76
C THR A 140 1.43 -16.29 -10.78
N VAL A 141 2.11 -15.77 -11.82
CA VAL A 141 2.31 -14.34 -12.03
C VAL A 141 0.97 -13.60 -12.13
N ALA A 142 0.04 -14.13 -12.94
CA ALA A 142 -1.28 -13.52 -13.10
C ALA A 142 -2.05 -13.44 -11.78
N LYS A 143 -2.06 -14.53 -11.00
CA LYS A 143 -2.68 -14.56 -9.67
C LYS A 143 -2.15 -13.47 -8.72
N ASN A 144 -0.85 -13.22 -8.73
CA ASN A 144 -0.24 -12.18 -7.90
C ASN A 144 -0.72 -10.79 -8.29
N ILE A 145 -0.77 -10.49 -9.59
CA ILE A 145 -1.27 -9.20 -10.10
C ILE A 145 -2.79 -9.08 -9.87
N HIS A 146 -3.54 -10.16 -10.04
CA HIS A 146 -4.99 -10.18 -9.79
C HIS A 146 -5.30 -9.82 -8.34
N ALA A 147 -4.64 -10.50 -7.40
CA ALA A 147 -4.86 -10.29 -5.98
C ALA A 147 -4.51 -8.87 -5.52
N VAL A 148 -3.38 -8.32 -5.97
CA VAL A 148 -3.00 -6.95 -5.59
C VAL A 148 -3.94 -5.91 -6.22
N ALA A 149 -4.37 -6.10 -7.47
CA ALA A 149 -5.30 -5.19 -8.12
C ALA A 149 -6.69 -5.23 -7.47
N GLU A 150 -7.17 -6.42 -7.10
CA GLU A 150 -8.45 -6.59 -6.40
C GLU A 150 -8.44 -5.98 -4.99
N ASP A 151 -7.39 -6.25 -4.19
CA ASP A 151 -7.28 -5.69 -2.84
C ASP A 151 -7.11 -4.16 -2.87
N THR A 152 -6.54 -3.60 -3.94
CA THR A 152 -6.43 -2.15 -4.13
C THR A 152 -7.78 -1.47 -4.38
N VAL A 153 -8.73 -2.15 -5.03
CA VAL A 153 -10.06 -1.59 -5.37
C VAL A 153 -11.06 -1.82 -4.24
N ALA A 154 -11.09 -3.03 -3.66
CA ALA A 154 -12.17 -3.45 -2.77
C ALA A 154 -11.73 -3.78 -1.34
N SER A 155 -10.43 -3.75 -1.01
CA SER A 155 -9.88 -4.15 0.30
C SER A 155 -10.51 -5.46 0.80
N ASN A 156 -10.36 -6.53 0.03
CA ASN A 156 -11.07 -7.79 0.25
C ASN A 156 -10.37 -8.73 1.23
N GLY A 157 -9.19 -8.36 1.75
CA GLY A 157 -8.42 -9.13 2.72
C GLY A 157 -7.69 -10.34 2.12
N SER A 158 -7.69 -10.50 0.80
CA SER A 158 -7.01 -11.61 0.11
C SER A 158 -5.51 -11.68 0.36
N LEU A 159 -4.92 -10.56 0.79
CA LEU A 159 -3.48 -10.43 1.10
C LEU A 159 -3.18 -10.42 2.60
N ASP A 160 -4.19 -10.57 3.47
CA ASP A 160 -3.98 -10.56 4.92
C ASP A 160 -3.12 -11.75 5.37
N GLU A 161 -3.37 -12.94 4.83
CA GLU A 161 -2.54 -14.13 5.12
C GLU A 161 -1.08 -13.92 4.69
N VAL A 162 -0.85 -13.21 3.58
CA VAL A 162 0.51 -12.88 3.13
C VAL A 162 1.18 -11.92 4.11
N TRP A 163 0.45 -10.90 4.57
CA TRP A 163 0.95 -9.97 5.58
C TRP A 163 1.26 -10.68 6.90
N GLU A 164 0.38 -11.55 7.39
CA GLU A 164 0.62 -12.36 8.61
C GLU A 164 1.89 -13.21 8.47
N MET A 165 2.13 -13.79 7.29
CA MET A 165 3.37 -14.52 7.03
C MET A 165 4.60 -13.60 7.07
N MET A 166 4.52 -12.38 6.53
CA MET A 166 5.65 -11.44 6.49
C MET A 166 5.92 -10.76 7.83
N SER A 167 4.92 -10.62 8.70
CA SER A 167 4.93 -9.74 9.87
C SER A 167 5.15 -10.42 11.22
N THR A 168 5.51 -11.71 11.24
CA THR A 168 5.92 -12.38 12.50
C THR A 168 7.18 -11.76 13.09
N ASP A 169 7.44 -11.92 14.39
CA ASP A 169 8.62 -11.41 15.11
C ASP A 169 9.95 -11.63 14.36
N LYS A 170 10.11 -12.80 13.73
CA LYS A 170 11.33 -13.18 12.99
C LYS A 170 11.43 -12.56 11.60
N ARG A 171 10.30 -12.18 10.99
CA ARG A 171 10.20 -11.79 9.57
C ARG A 171 9.84 -10.33 9.36
N TYR A 172 9.22 -9.69 10.34
CA TYR A 172 8.93 -8.26 10.29
C TYR A 172 10.22 -7.43 10.16
N PRO A 173 11.28 -7.65 10.96
CA PRO A 173 12.53 -6.89 10.82
C PRO A 173 13.18 -7.07 9.44
N ILE A 174 13.18 -8.29 8.90
CA ILE A 174 13.66 -8.59 7.54
C ILE A 174 12.84 -7.82 6.50
N THR A 175 11.51 -7.88 6.61
CA THR A 175 10.60 -7.20 5.69
C THR A 175 10.79 -5.69 5.73
N LYS A 176 11.00 -5.11 6.92
CA LYS A 176 11.28 -3.69 7.09
C LYS A 176 12.57 -3.28 6.36
N ILE A 177 13.66 -4.02 6.53
CA ILE A 177 14.92 -3.77 5.80
C ILE A 177 14.67 -3.79 4.29
N LEU A 178 13.98 -4.81 3.77
CA LEU A 178 13.67 -4.91 2.34
C LEU A 178 12.71 -3.82 1.83
N ALA A 179 11.93 -3.19 2.71
CA ALA A 179 11.05 -2.08 2.36
C ALA A 179 11.81 -0.74 2.30
N GLU A 180 12.79 -0.57 3.18
CA GLU A 180 13.66 0.61 3.25
C GLU A 180 14.71 0.58 2.13
N GLU A 181 15.30 -0.60 1.89
CA GLU A 181 16.24 -0.87 0.81
C GLU A 181 15.49 -1.16 -0.50
N LYS A 182 15.41 -0.16 -1.38
CA LYS A 182 14.70 -0.28 -2.68
C LYS A 182 15.47 -1.09 -3.74
N GLU A 183 16.68 -1.55 -3.40
CA GLU A 183 17.56 -2.36 -4.24
C GLU A 183 17.60 -3.82 -3.76
N LEU A 184 18.28 -4.69 -4.51
CA LEU A 184 18.50 -6.08 -4.10
C LEU A 184 19.46 -6.11 -2.91
N VAL A 185 19.11 -6.88 -1.87
CA VAL A 185 19.90 -7.03 -0.64
C VAL A 185 20.23 -8.49 -0.41
N SER A 186 21.50 -8.78 -0.14
CA SER A 186 21.94 -10.14 0.17
C SER A 186 21.45 -10.58 1.55
N SER A 187 21.24 -11.88 1.76
CA SER A 187 20.89 -12.40 3.09
C SER A 187 21.95 -12.09 4.15
N GLY A 188 23.22 -11.93 3.74
CA GLY A 188 24.32 -11.56 4.64
C GLY A 188 24.21 -10.10 5.10
N ASP A 189 23.88 -9.19 4.18
CA ASP A 189 23.71 -7.77 4.50
C ASP A 189 22.48 -7.55 5.39
N ILE A 190 21.39 -8.27 5.13
CA ILE A 190 20.21 -8.26 6.03
C ILE A 190 20.63 -8.71 7.43
N SER A 191 21.36 -9.82 7.55
CA SER A 191 21.83 -10.33 8.85
C SER A 191 22.73 -9.32 9.58
N ALA A 192 23.60 -8.61 8.84
CA ALA A 192 24.49 -7.61 9.41
C ALA A 192 23.73 -6.37 9.92
N GLN A 193 22.64 -5.97 9.26
CA GLN A 193 21.80 -4.86 9.71
C GLN A 193 20.95 -5.21 10.94
N LEU A 194 20.61 -6.50 11.11
CA LEU A 194 19.83 -6.97 12.26
C LEU A 194 20.68 -7.15 13.54
N ASP A 195 22.01 -7.06 13.44
CA ASP A 195 22.96 -7.30 14.55
C ASP A 195 22.69 -8.63 15.28
N ASP A 196 22.23 -9.65 14.52
CA ASP A 196 21.71 -10.90 15.07
C ASP A 196 22.77 -12.02 15.07
N ASP A 197 22.91 -12.68 16.22
CA ASP A 197 23.92 -13.71 16.54
C ASP A 197 23.62 -15.08 15.91
N GLU A 198 23.33 -15.12 14.60
CA GLU A 198 23.15 -16.34 13.78
C GLU A 198 21.82 -17.12 13.94
N THR A 199 20.83 -16.62 14.69
CA THR A 199 19.61 -17.41 14.98
C THR A 199 18.51 -17.28 13.93
N ASP A 200 18.31 -16.11 13.33
CA ASP A 200 17.28 -15.91 12.30
C ASP A 200 17.88 -15.80 10.90
N ASN A 201 18.22 -16.95 10.29
CA ASN A 201 18.71 -17.04 8.91
C ASN A 201 17.74 -16.33 7.94
N PRO A 202 18.06 -15.11 7.42
CA PRO A 202 17.08 -14.32 6.69
C PRO A 202 16.70 -14.99 5.37
N GLY A 203 17.68 -15.57 4.68
CA GLY A 203 17.45 -16.31 3.44
C GLY A 203 16.53 -17.53 3.62
N ALA A 204 16.63 -18.24 4.76
CA ALA A 204 15.72 -19.35 5.06
C ALA A 204 14.29 -18.87 5.34
N ASN A 205 14.14 -17.78 6.09
CA ASN A 205 12.84 -17.16 6.36
C ASN A 205 12.14 -16.66 5.09
N LEU A 206 12.87 -15.95 4.22
CA LEU A 206 12.35 -15.45 2.94
C LEU A 206 11.94 -16.60 2.01
N ARG A 207 12.77 -17.66 1.91
CA ARG A 207 12.43 -18.87 1.15
C ARG A 207 11.23 -19.60 1.72
N TYR A 208 11.07 -19.63 3.04
CA TYR A 208 9.90 -20.26 3.66
C TYR A 208 8.62 -19.58 3.17
N VAL A 209 8.54 -18.25 3.28
CA VAL A 209 7.36 -17.50 2.82
C VAL A 209 7.13 -17.70 1.33
N LEU A 210 8.18 -17.56 0.50
CA LEU A 210 8.05 -17.72 -0.95
C LEU A 210 7.50 -19.11 -1.37
N ASN A 211 7.82 -20.16 -0.60
CA ASN A 211 7.37 -21.53 -0.89
C ASN A 211 6.03 -21.89 -0.23
N SER A 212 5.61 -21.17 0.82
CA SER A 212 4.43 -21.50 1.62
C SER A 212 3.24 -20.58 1.37
N ALA A 213 3.48 -19.34 0.95
CA ALA A 213 2.42 -18.39 0.64
C ALA A 213 1.78 -18.72 -0.72
N GLU A 214 0.48 -18.44 -0.86
CA GLU A 214 -0.22 -18.53 -2.15
C GLU A 214 0.31 -17.49 -3.15
N TYR A 215 0.68 -16.31 -2.63
CA TYR A 215 1.24 -15.20 -3.38
C TYR A 215 2.68 -14.94 -2.98
N TYR A 216 3.45 -14.30 -3.84
CA TYR A 216 4.90 -14.14 -3.72
C TYR A 216 5.24 -12.72 -3.30
N PRO A 217 5.36 -12.43 -1.99
CA PRO A 217 5.68 -11.09 -1.51
C PRO A 217 7.12 -10.66 -1.78
N TYR A 218 8.02 -11.60 -2.07
CA TYR A 218 9.44 -11.32 -2.31
C TYR A 218 9.81 -11.57 -3.77
N TYR A 219 10.73 -10.76 -4.28
CA TYR A 219 11.48 -11.02 -5.50
C TYR A 219 12.90 -11.47 -5.14
N ARG A 220 13.41 -12.44 -5.89
CA ARG A 220 14.75 -12.99 -5.72
C ARG A 220 15.49 -13.05 -7.05
N GLU A 221 16.74 -12.62 -7.02
CA GLU A 221 17.68 -12.71 -8.14
C GLU A 221 19.06 -13.06 -7.59
N ASP A 222 19.70 -14.10 -8.13
CA ASP A 222 21.05 -14.56 -7.74
C ASP A 222 21.29 -14.77 -6.23
N GLY A 223 20.21 -14.97 -5.46
CA GLY A 223 20.28 -15.18 -4.01
C GLY A 223 20.09 -13.91 -3.17
N ASP A 224 19.97 -12.75 -3.83
CA ASP A 224 19.61 -11.47 -3.24
C ASP A 224 18.11 -11.23 -3.33
N TRP A 225 17.60 -10.33 -2.49
CA TRP A 225 16.18 -10.21 -2.19
C TRP A 225 15.72 -8.76 -2.20
N ARG A 226 14.46 -8.56 -2.55
CA ARG A 226 13.71 -7.33 -2.32
C ARG A 226 12.22 -7.64 -2.25
N LEU A 227 11.42 -6.64 -1.88
CA LEU A 227 9.98 -6.77 -2.01
C LEU A 227 9.57 -6.86 -3.49
N SER A 228 8.64 -7.75 -3.77
CA SER A 228 7.87 -7.79 -5.02
C SER A 228 6.87 -6.63 -5.07
N LEU A 229 6.18 -6.42 -6.20
CA LEU A 229 5.09 -5.44 -6.26
C LEU A 229 4.03 -5.68 -5.17
N LEU A 230 3.64 -6.94 -4.96
CA LEU A 230 2.66 -7.34 -3.95
C LEU A 230 3.19 -7.11 -2.54
N GLY A 231 4.45 -7.45 -2.28
CA GLY A 231 5.08 -7.23 -0.97
C GLY A 231 5.21 -5.75 -0.63
N GLU A 232 5.53 -4.91 -1.62
CA GLU A 232 5.55 -3.45 -1.44
C GLU A 232 4.16 -2.88 -1.16
N PHE A 233 3.13 -3.37 -1.86
CA PHE A 233 1.74 -3.02 -1.60
C PHE A 233 1.32 -3.42 -0.18
N ALA A 234 1.60 -4.66 0.23
CA ALA A 234 1.29 -5.16 1.57
C ALA A 234 2.00 -4.33 2.66
N TRP A 235 3.29 -4.04 2.46
CA TRP A 235 4.04 -3.18 3.39
C TRP A 235 3.41 -1.79 3.48
N ARG A 236 3.08 -1.13 2.38
CA ARG A 236 2.52 0.23 2.42
C ARG A 236 1.15 0.31 3.07
N THR A 237 0.34 -0.72 2.88
CA THR A 237 -1.04 -0.74 3.38
C THR A 237 -1.14 -1.20 4.83
N ARG A 238 -0.15 -1.96 5.34
CA ARG A 238 -0.24 -2.62 6.66
C ARG A 238 0.99 -2.47 7.55
N GLY A 239 2.14 -2.04 7.02
CA GLY A 239 3.45 -2.07 7.68
C GLY A 239 3.79 -0.90 8.61
N PRO A 240 3.62 0.37 8.18
CA PRO A 240 3.96 1.55 8.99
C PRO A 240 3.19 1.64 10.31
N ASP A 241 1.99 1.06 10.39
CA ASP A 241 1.08 1.20 11.54
C ASP A 241 1.30 0.15 12.65
N ASN A 242 2.17 -0.85 12.44
CA ASN A 242 2.54 -1.81 13.50
C ASN A 242 3.64 -1.30 14.45
N VAL A 243 3.93 0.01 14.42
CA VAL A 243 4.78 0.70 15.41
C VAL A 243 3.89 1.48 16.40
N GLU A 244 2.82 0.86 16.91
CA GLU A 244 2.27 1.26 18.19
C GLU A 244 2.95 0.41 19.28
N ASN A 245 3.60 1.12 20.21
CA ASN A 245 4.22 0.59 21.43
C ASN A 245 3.40 -0.54 22.06
N ASP A 246 3.88 -1.77 21.95
CA ASP A 246 3.47 -2.85 22.85
C ASP A 246 4.24 -2.70 24.19
N GLU A 247 4.10 -1.53 24.81
CA GLU A 247 4.35 -1.35 26.25
C GLU A 247 3.03 -1.53 26.99
N SER A 248 2.43 -2.72 26.92
CA SER A 248 1.36 -3.10 27.82
C SER A 248 1.41 -4.56 28.22
N SER A 249 2.39 -4.90 29.05
CA SER A 249 2.27 -5.79 30.22
C SER A 249 3.64 -6.35 30.63
N HIS A 250 4.54 -5.48 31.09
CA HIS A 250 5.53 -5.94 32.07
C HIS A 250 4.85 -5.97 33.44
N ASP A 251 4.57 -7.19 33.88
CA ASP A 251 4.22 -7.54 35.24
C ASP A 251 5.18 -6.85 36.23
N ASN A 252 4.68 -5.83 36.92
CA ASN A 252 5.26 -5.39 38.18
C ASN A 252 4.79 -6.36 39.28
N GLU A 253 5.39 -7.55 39.30
CA GLU A 253 5.54 -8.27 40.56
C GLU A 253 6.70 -7.63 41.33
N GLU A 254 6.38 -6.87 42.37
CA GLU A 254 7.07 -7.01 43.65
C GLU A 254 6.23 -6.36 44.78
N THR A 255 5.57 -7.26 45.52
CA THR A 255 5.43 -7.30 46.98
C THR A 255 5.44 -6.00 47.79
N ASP A 256 4.36 -5.81 48.56
CA ASP A 256 4.56 -5.53 49.98
C ASP A 256 3.47 -6.15 50.88
N GLN A 257 3.95 -6.62 52.02
CA GLN A 257 3.31 -7.53 52.97
C GLN A 257 2.24 -6.83 53.82
N GLN A 258 1.18 -7.54 54.23
CA GLN A 258 0.87 -7.67 55.67
C GLN A 258 -0.17 -8.76 55.98
N SER A 259 0.25 -9.61 56.92
CA SER A 259 -0.44 -10.71 57.55
C SER A 259 -1.39 -10.21 58.65
N SER A 260 -2.62 -10.73 58.71
CA SER A 260 -3.34 -10.92 59.98
C SER A 260 -4.56 -11.84 59.83
N LEU A 261 -4.54 -12.96 60.57
CA LEU A 261 -5.61 -13.55 61.41
C LEU A 261 -6.99 -13.85 60.78
N ASP A 262 -7.73 -14.90 61.12
CA ASP A 262 -7.61 -16.11 61.94
C ASP A 262 -8.94 -16.87 61.76
N GLU A 263 -8.96 -18.17 62.06
CA GLU A 263 -10.08 -19.03 62.54
C GLU A 263 -9.74 -20.48 62.12
N LEU A 264 -9.20 -21.32 63.04
CA LEU A 264 -9.93 -22.16 64.01
C LEU A 264 -10.95 -23.08 63.30
N ASP A 265 -11.11 -24.38 63.55
CA ASP A 265 -10.67 -25.33 64.57
C ASP A 265 -11.33 -26.66 64.12
N ASN A 266 -10.62 -27.80 64.14
CA ASN A 266 -11.27 -29.04 64.58
C ASN A 266 -10.26 -30.15 64.91
N GLY A 267 -10.13 -30.40 66.21
CA GLY A 267 -10.49 -31.71 66.77
C GLY A 267 -9.39 -32.78 66.78
N GLY A 268 -8.69 -32.86 67.91
CA GLY A 268 -7.71 -33.90 68.22
C GLY A 268 -8.29 -35.25 68.66
N ASP A 269 -7.36 -36.21 68.72
CA ASP A 269 -7.43 -37.54 69.33
C ASP A 269 -7.99 -37.55 70.76
N SER A 270 -8.77 -38.57 71.09
CA SER A 270 -8.69 -39.34 72.35
C SER A 270 -9.60 -40.59 72.30
N ASP A 271 -8.94 -41.75 72.15
CA ASP A 271 -9.09 -43.05 72.84
C ASP A 271 -10.46 -43.76 73.10
N GLU A 272 -10.36 -45.09 72.91
CA GLU A 272 -11.25 -46.23 73.27
C GLU A 272 -12.47 -46.58 72.39
#